data_AF-A0A1H6HSW4-F1
#
_entry.id   AF-A0A1H6HSW4-F1
#
_cell.length_a   1.000
_cell.length_b   1.000
_cell.length_c   1.000
_cell.angle_alpha   90.00
_cell.angle_beta   90.00
_cell.angle_gamma   90.00
#
_symmetry.space_group_name_H-M   'P 1'
#
loop_
_entity.id
_entity.type
_entity.pdbx_description
1 polymer ?
#
loop_
_entity_poly.entity_id
_entity_poly.type
_entity_poly.pdbx_seq_one_letter_code
_entity_poly.pdbx_strand_id
1 'polypeptide(L)'
;MGKLKSLLSVLMVSTVMCSATALQAFAANDPVTDIYDSTIFSESKEPDSSGISSNVWAVGSSSDVTVDAADTNVEATSEIPFNVFDIYDAHQKYVKIHSGDPELMYRRSEGIDVSYSQGKIDWKTVKESGIDFAIIRAGYGNAYKYPNQMDTWFKYNIEEAQKVGMNVGIYWYSYADNAEDARQEAEGCYQIIKDYSIQYPVYFDIEEPKHKKMSTAEVSAMIDSFCSTIESKGFHAGVYSFSSLLTTKVYQQVLDKYAVWVAHWNVKVPGYTGNYGMWQHCEVGRVNGINTDVDLDHCYINYPYIISPDTYDPDGTETNVSSVQYPASTEKVVAKGIDVSVWQAKIDWDKVAKSGVDFAIIRAGYGNLSSQKDKYFEANIEGAAKAGIDCGVYWYSYASSPEDAVLEAEACYEVIKDKKYAYPVYYSLEDVCLNSLSNKELSEIAKAFCSTLEKKGYYVGIKSNVNFLSTRLDESLFKSYDVWVAHYGVTTPSFTKNYNMWQYSGTGKINGINGIVCCDYAYINFPKVMKEAHLNGF
;
A
#
# COMPACT_ATOMS: atom_id res chain seq x y z
N MET A 1 -53.52 70.35 -4.69
CA MET A 1 -52.28 69.72 -5.20
C MET A 1 -51.51 69.22 -3.97
N GLY A 2 -51.82 68.07 -3.35
CA GLY A 2 -51.72 66.68 -3.83
C GLY A 2 -50.26 66.21 -3.67
N LYS A 3 -49.84 65.30 -2.79
CA LYS A 3 -50.51 64.40 -1.84
C LYS A 3 -49.65 64.19 -0.57
N LEU A 4 -50.38 63.88 0.49
CA LEU A 4 -50.09 63.69 1.91
C LEU A 4 -49.19 62.47 2.23
N LYS A 5 -48.23 62.65 3.16
CA LYS A 5 -47.74 61.62 4.10
C LYS A 5 -48.68 61.60 5.33
N SER A 6 -48.96 60.41 5.85
CA SER A 6 -49.81 60.14 7.00
C SER A 6 -49.54 58.69 7.43
N LEU A 7 -49.42 58.27 8.68
CA LEU A 7 -49.36 58.91 9.99
C LEU A 7 -49.17 57.76 11.01
N LEU A 8 -48.88 58.15 12.25
CA LEU A 8 -49.24 57.49 13.51
C LEU A 8 -48.34 56.38 14.08
N SER A 9 -47.37 56.87 14.84
CA SER A 9 -47.01 56.42 16.19
C SER A 9 -48.14 56.59 17.22
N VAL A 10 -48.25 55.64 18.17
CA VAL A 10 -48.78 55.80 19.55
C VAL A 10 -47.92 54.84 20.40
N LEU A 11 -46.82 55.25 21.06
CA LEU A 11 -46.68 56.01 22.33
C LEU A 11 -47.58 55.42 23.43
N MET A 12 -47.15 55.04 24.62
CA MET A 12 -46.31 55.71 25.63
C MET A 12 -46.46 54.80 26.89
N VAL A 13 -45.56 54.64 27.85
CA VAL A 13 -45.09 55.59 28.87
C VAL A 13 -44.02 54.80 29.67
N SER A 14 -42.73 55.20 29.64
CA SER A 14 -42.02 56.08 30.59
C SER A 14 -41.89 55.48 32.01
N THR A 15 -40.78 55.52 32.76
CA THR A 15 -39.61 56.43 32.83
C THR A 15 -38.60 55.71 33.77
N VAL A 16 -37.26 55.80 33.66
CA VAL A 16 -36.40 56.87 34.21
C VAL A 16 -34.99 56.80 33.58
N MET A 17 -34.45 58.00 33.34
CA MET A 17 -33.15 58.45 32.78
C MET A 17 -31.88 57.84 33.42
N CYS A 18 -30.87 57.44 32.61
CA CYS A 18 -29.67 58.20 32.13
C CYS A 18 -28.50 58.12 33.14
N SER A 19 -27.32 57.56 32.84
CA SER A 19 -26.27 58.07 31.92
C SER A 19 -25.25 56.96 31.56
N ALA A 20 -25.02 56.67 30.26
CA ALA A 20 -23.84 57.03 29.46
C ALA A 20 -22.48 56.68 30.10
N THR A 21 -21.76 55.67 29.62
CA THR A 21 -20.72 55.86 28.58
C THR A 21 -20.59 54.70 27.56
N ALA A 22 -20.23 55.09 26.34
CA ALA A 22 -20.11 54.34 25.08
C ALA A 22 -18.93 53.34 25.04
N LEU A 23 -18.92 52.27 24.23
CA LEU A 23 -18.83 52.27 22.76
C LEU A 23 -19.40 50.96 22.15
N GLN A 24 -20.04 51.08 20.99
CA GLN A 24 -20.70 50.04 20.18
C GLN A 24 -19.76 48.99 19.57
N ALA A 25 -20.25 47.76 19.35
CA ALA A 25 -20.35 47.14 18.02
C ALA A 25 -20.96 45.71 18.04
N PHE A 26 -22.10 45.58 17.35
CA PHE A 26 -22.65 44.42 16.62
C PHE A 26 -23.02 43.11 17.35
N ALA A 27 -24.35 42.87 17.39
CA ALA A 27 -24.96 41.57 17.58
C ALA A 27 -24.90 40.73 16.28
N ALA A 28 -24.65 39.43 16.42
CA ALA A 28 -25.01 38.41 15.44
C ALA A 28 -25.27 37.05 16.13
N ASN A 29 -26.49 36.58 15.90
CA ASN A 29 -26.95 35.19 15.74
C ASN A 29 -27.08 34.22 16.93
N ASP A 30 -28.28 33.65 16.97
CA ASP A 30 -28.83 32.59 17.80
C ASP A 30 -27.99 31.30 17.84
N PRO A 31 -28.10 30.51 18.91
CA PRO A 31 -27.37 29.26 19.09
C PRO A 31 -27.85 28.19 18.11
N VAL A 32 -26.89 27.56 17.45
CA VAL A 32 -27.08 26.32 16.69
C VAL A 32 -27.74 25.29 17.60
N THR A 33 -28.92 24.82 17.20
CA THR A 33 -29.54 23.62 17.77
C THR A 33 -28.65 22.43 17.44
N ASP A 34 -27.94 21.92 18.44
CA ASP A 34 -27.30 20.61 18.39
C ASP A 34 -28.37 19.55 18.11
N ILE A 35 -28.40 19.05 16.89
CA ILE A 35 -29.10 17.82 16.53
C ILE A 35 -28.30 16.69 17.18
N TYR A 36 -28.82 16.15 18.29
CA TYR A 36 -28.28 14.96 18.92
C TYR A 36 -28.27 13.79 17.91
N ASP A 37 -27.08 13.45 17.43
CA ASP A 37 -26.84 12.27 16.60
C ASP A 37 -27.01 11.01 17.47
N SER A 38 -28.07 10.24 17.20
CA SER A 38 -28.34 8.96 17.88
C SER A 38 -27.55 7.78 17.29
N THR A 39 -26.71 8.02 16.27
CA THR A 39 -25.95 7.01 15.52
C THR A 39 -24.63 6.62 16.21
N ILE A 40 -24.57 6.65 17.55
CA ILE A 40 -23.38 6.27 18.34
C ILE A 40 -23.28 4.74 18.54
N PHE A 41 -24.21 3.96 18.00
CA PHE A 41 -24.10 2.49 18.01
C PHE A 41 -23.07 2.03 16.96
N SER A 42 -21.79 2.00 17.35
CA SER A 42 -20.80 1.15 16.69
C SER A 42 -21.11 -0.31 16.99
N GLU A 43 -20.76 -1.22 16.07
CA GLU A 43 -20.70 -2.64 16.42
C GLU A 43 -19.73 -2.80 17.60
N SER A 44 -20.18 -3.41 18.70
CA SER A 44 -19.41 -3.52 19.93
C SER A 44 -18.26 -4.51 19.76
N LYS A 45 -17.05 -4.12 20.18
CA LYS A 45 -15.86 -4.97 20.25
C LYS A 45 -16.15 -6.29 20.98
N GLU A 46 -15.70 -7.40 20.40
CA GLU A 46 -15.75 -8.70 21.08
C GLU A 46 -14.79 -8.72 22.28
N PRO A 47 -15.18 -9.31 23.42
CA PRO A 47 -14.25 -9.49 24.52
C PRO A 47 -13.18 -10.51 24.14
N ASP A 48 -11.90 -10.14 24.26
CA ASP A 48 -10.77 -11.04 24.06
C ASP A 48 -10.94 -12.25 24.98
N SER A 49 -11.10 -13.45 24.42
CA SER A 49 -11.19 -14.68 25.20
C SER A 49 -9.82 -15.11 25.72
N SER A 50 -9.25 -14.32 26.63
CA SER A 50 -8.21 -14.76 27.57
C SER A 50 -8.85 -14.76 28.96
N GLY A 51 -9.31 -15.93 29.39
CA GLY A 51 -9.93 -16.08 30.69
C GLY A 51 -8.92 -15.88 31.81
N ILE A 52 -8.86 -14.70 32.41
CA ILE A 52 -8.48 -14.50 33.82
C ILE A 52 -9.37 -13.41 34.42
N SER A 53 -10.03 -13.77 35.51
CA SER A 53 -10.96 -12.94 36.25
C SER A 53 -10.28 -11.89 37.14
N SER A 54 -10.93 -10.73 37.20
CA SER A 54 -11.18 -9.89 38.39
C SER A 54 -10.07 -9.02 39.00
N ASN A 55 -10.37 -7.71 38.94
CA ASN A 55 -10.36 -6.73 40.03
C ASN A 55 -9.19 -5.72 40.19
N VAL A 56 -9.54 -4.48 39.76
CA VAL A 56 -9.62 -3.25 40.58
C VAL A 56 -8.39 -2.33 40.75
N TRP A 57 -8.50 -1.17 40.09
CA TRP A 57 -8.21 0.23 40.47
C TRP A 57 -6.78 0.74 40.82
N ALA A 58 -6.39 1.75 40.03
CA ALA A 58 -5.92 3.09 40.43
C ALA A 58 -4.44 3.36 40.83
N VAL A 59 -3.84 4.25 40.03
CA VAL A 59 -3.11 5.49 40.39
C VAL A 59 -1.82 5.40 41.23
N GLY A 60 -0.75 6.03 40.76
CA GLY A 60 0.20 6.70 41.67
C GLY A 60 1.68 6.66 41.29
N SER A 61 2.32 7.82 41.41
CA SER A 61 3.70 8.17 41.07
C SER A 61 4.81 7.53 41.93
N SER A 62 5.99 7.40 41.30
CA SER A 62 7.38 7.51 41.80
C SER A 62 7.75 7.15 43.24
N SER A 63 8.83 6.38 43.42
CA SER A 63 10.11 6.87 44.00
C SER A 63 11.16 5.75 44.13
N ASP A 64 12.39 6.13 43.79
CA ASP A 64 13.72 5.66 44.23
C ASP A 64 13.86 4.33 44.99
N VAL A 65 14.70 3.44 44.43
CA VAL A 65 15.63 2.61 45.21
C VAL A 65 16.99 2.56 44.50
N THR A 66 17.99 3.20 45.12
CA THR A 66 19.44 2.91 45.01
C THR A 66 19.77 1.87 46.09
N VAL A 67 20.77 0.98 46.07
CA VAL A 67 21.94 0.60 45.26
C VAL A 67 22.32 -0.81 45.77
N ASP A 68 22.94 -1.67 44.96
CA ASP A 68 24.25 -2.25 45.32
C ASP A 68 24.79 -3.17 44.22
N ALA A 69 26.05 -2.92 43.86
CA ALA A 69 26.84 -3.71 42.94
C ALA A 69 27.57 -4.82 43.72
N ALA A 70 27.44 -6.06 43.25
CA ALA A 70 28.38 -7.12 43.56
C ALA A 70 28.64 -7.94 42.29
N ASP A 71 29.89 -7.84 41.82
CA ASP A 71 30.46 -8.56 40.69
C ASP A 71 30.20 -10.06 40.75
N THR A 72 29.59 -10.59 39.68
CA THR A 72 29.91 -11.94 39.19
C THR A 72 30.09 -11.85 37.68
N ASN A 73 31.34 -12.11 37.25
CA ASN A 73 31.73 -12.25 35.85
C ASN A 73 30.88 -13.32 35.16
N VAL A 74 30.04 -12.89 34.22
CA VAL A 74 29.56 -13.72 33.11
C VAL A 74 29.98 -12.98 31.85
N GLU A 75 30.78 -13.63 31.01
CA GLU A 75 31.23 -13.12 29.72
C GLU A 75 30.01 -12.68 28.89
N ALA A 76 29.94 -11.38 28.61
CA ALA A 76 28.94 -10.81 27.72
C ALA A 76 29.26 -11.25 26.29
N THR A 77 28.49 -12.21 25.77
CA THR A 77 28.31 -12.34 24.32
C THR A 77 27.61 -11.08 23.85
N SER A 78 28.31 -10.27 23.04
CA SER A 78 27.72 -9.10 22.39
C SER A 78 26.69 -9.57 21.35
N GLU A 79 25.46 -9.83 21.78
CA GLU A 79 24.33 -9.83 20.87
C GLU A 79 24.15 -8.39 20.38
N ILE A 80 24.43 -8.19 19.10
CA ILE A 80 24.13 -6.95 18.39
C ILE A 80 22.64 -6.69 18.59
N PRO A 81 22.21 -5.52 19.09
CA PRO A 81 20.81 -5.28 19.37
C PRO A 81 20.01 -5.36 18.07
N PHE A 82 18.97 -6.20 18.08
CA PHE A 82 17.98 -6.32 17.02
C PHE A 82 17.48 -4.92 16.63
N ASN A 83 17.85 -4.45 15.44
CA ASN A 83 17.39 -3.17 14.94
C ASN A 83 16.05 -3.39 14.22
N VAL A 84 14.97 -2.93 14.84
CA VAL A 84 13.60 -3.04 14.29
C VAL A 84 13.46 -2.38 12.91
N PHE A 85 14.33 -1.43 12.58
CA PHE A 85 14.37 -0.80 11.26
C PHE A 85 14.88 -1.75 10.16
N ASP A 86 15.74 -2.72 10.48
CA ASP A 86 16.22 -3.69 9.50
C ASP A 86 15.10 -4.64 9.04
N ILE A 87 14.13 -4.92 9.93
CA ILE A 87 12.93 -5.70 9.62
C ILE A 87 11.93 -4.86 8.84
N TYR A 88 11.74 -3.59 9.23
CA TYR A 88 10.88 -2.65 8.53
C TYR A 88 11.36 -2.42 7.08
N ASP A 89 12.65 -2.20 6.88
CA ASP A 89 13.24 -1.98 5.55
C ASP A 89 13.18 -3.25 4.69
N ALA A 90 13.43 -4.43 5.27
CA ALA A 90 13.23 -5.73 4.61
C ALA A 90 11.75 -5.98 4.24
N HIS A 91 10.82 -5.50 5.07
CA HIS A 91 9.38 -5.62 4.84
C HIS A 91 8.87 -4.64 3.77
N GLN A 92 9.30 -3.38 3.78
CA GLN A 92 9.03 -2.40 2.71
C GLN A 92 9.53 -2.91 1.36
N LYS A 93 10.70 -3.58 1.35
CA LYS A 93 11.27 -4.24 0.17
C LYS A 93 10.47 -5.46 -0.29
N TYR A 94 10.04 -6.31 0.63
CA TYR A 94 9.15 -7.44 0.33
C TYR A 94 7.82 -6.94 -0.26
N VAL A 95 7.20 -5.91 0.31
CA VAL A 95 5.98 -5.28 -0.19
C VAL A 95 6.21 -4.66 -1.57
N LYS A 96 7.33 -3.97 -1.82
CA LYS A 96 7.65 -3.37 -3.12
C LYS A 96 7.88 -4.40 -4.23
N ILE A 97 8.39 -5.59 -3.90
CA ILE A 97 8.63 -6.70 -4.85
C ILE A 97 7.37 -7.57 -5.09
N HIS A 98 6.42 -7.61 -4.14
CA HIS A 98 5.31 -8.58 -4.17
C HIS A 98 3.90 -7.95 -4.17
N SER A 99 3.77 -6.62 -4.26
CA SER A 99 2.47 -5.92 -4.25
C SER A 99 2.05 -5.26 -5.58
N GLY A 100 2.80 -5.51 -6.66
CA GLY A 100 2.38 -5.12 -8.01
C GLY A 100 1.54 -6.19 -8.69
N ASP A 101 0.77 -5.79 -9.70
CA ASP A 101 -0.01 -6.67 -10.58
C ASP A 101 0.89 -7.82 -11.09
N PRO A 102 0.58 -9.10 -10.79
CA PRO A 102 1.36 -10.24 -11.24
C PRO A 102 1.55 -10.31 -12.76
N GLU A 103 0.63 -9.76 -13.56
CA GLU A 103 0.76 -9.69 -15.03
C GLU A 103 1.73 -8.59 -15.47
N LEU A 104 1.92 -7.54 -14.66
CA LEU A 104 2.90 -6.47 -14.92
C LEU A 104 4.24 -6.70 -14.21
N MET A 105 4.31 -7.53 -13.16
CA MET A 105 5.56 -7.89 -12.48
C MET A 105 6.54 -8.63 -13.39
N TYR A 106 6.00 -9.45 -14.29
CA TYR A 106 6.77 -10.27 -15.21
C TYR A 106 6.58 -9.79 -16.65
N ARG A 107 7.61 -9.14 -17.19
CA ARG A 107 7.65 -8.72 -18.58
C ARG A 107 8.98 -9.16 -19.17
N ARG A 108 8.92 -9.89 -20.28
CA ARG A 108 10.12 -10.14 -21.08
C ARG A 108 10.47 -8.87 -21.83
N SER A 109 11.68 -8.37 -21.60
CA SER A 109 12.24 -7.21 -22.27
C SER A 109 13.64 -7.53 -22.78
N GLU A 110 14.03 -6.91 -23.89
CA GLU A 110 15.33 -7.09 -24.52
C GLU A 110 16.22 -5.89 -24.19
N GLY A 111 17.43 -6.15 -23.69
CA GLY A 111 18.34 -5.13 -23.22
C GLY A 111 19.77 -5.34 -23.66
N ILE A 112 20.58 -4.35 -23.33
CA ILE A 112 22.04 -4.37 -23.49
C ILE A 112 22.71 -3.89 -22.21
N ASP A 113 23.93 -4.32 -21.98
CA ASP A 113 24.84 -3.63 -21.07
C ASP A 113 26.03 -3.04 -21.81
N VAL A 114 26.45 -1.85 -21.35
CA VAL A 114 27.43 -1.02 -22.05
C VAL A 114 28.41 -0.35 -21.10
N SER A 115 29.61 -0.13 -21.61
CA SER A 115 30.66 0.58 -20.91
C SER A 115 31.48 1.43 -21.89
N TYR A 116 32.65 1.89 -21.46
CA TYR A 116 33.63 2.54 -22.34
C TYR A 116 33.94 1.76 -23.63
N SER A 117 33.77 0.43 -23.64
CA SER A 117 34.13 -0.46 -24.74
C SER A 117 33.37 -0.16 -26.03
N GLN A 118 32.13 0.36 -25.94
CA GLN A 118 31.30 0.66 -27.11
C GLN A 118 31.60 2.03 -27.73
N GLY A 119 32.32 2.90 -27.01
CA GLY A 119 32.57 4.27 -27.46
C GLY A 119 31.29 5.10 -27.57
N LYS A 120 31.20 5.93 -28.63
CA LYS A 120 30.02 6.77 -28.85
C LYS A 120 28.85 5.96 -29.38
N ILE A 121 27.77 5.89 -28.61
CA ILE A 121 26.52 5.21 -28.96
C ILE A 121 25.50 6.20 -29.54
N ASP A 122 24.79 5.80 -30.59
CA ASP A 122 23.58 6.47 -31.07
C ASP A 122 22.34 5.86 -30.40
N TRP A 123 21.96 6.42 -29.26
CA TRP A 123 20.87 5.92 -28.41
C TRP A 123 19.49 5.96 -29.06
N LYS A 124 19.27 6.89 -30.00
CA LYS A 124 18.02 6.93 -30.76
C LYS A 124 17.92 5.71 -31.66
N THR A 125 18.98 5.43 -32.41
CA THR A 125 19.03 4.25 -33.29
C THR A 125 18.97 2.94 -32.49
N VAL A 126 19.60 2.88 -31.31
CA VAL A 126 19.48 1.73 -30.39
C VAL A 126 18.03 1.51 -29.98
N LYS A 127 17.33 2.55 -29.53
CA LYS A 127 15.91 2.44 -29.14
C LYS A 127 15.01 2.02 -30.32
N GLU A 128 15.24 2.61 -31.49
CA GLU A 128 14.50 2.25 -32.73
C GLU A 128 14.78 0.82 -33.21
N SER A 129 15.86 0.19 -32.74
CA SER A 129 16.20 -1.20 -33.06
C SER A 129 15.48 -2.25 -32.20
N GLY A 130 14.64 -1.81 -31.25
CA GLY A 130 13.83 -2.68 -30.39
C GLY A 130 14.51 -3.07 -29.07
N ILE A 131 15.49 -2.28 -28.61
CA ILE A 131 16.06 -2.40 -27.27
C ILE A 131 15.18 -1.63 -26.27
N ASP A 132 14.75 -2.31 -25.21
CA ASP A 132 13.81 -1.80 -24.21
C ASP A 132 14.51 -1.12 -23.02
N PHE A 133 15.73 -1.55 -22.69
CA PHE A 133 16.51 -1.01 -21.58
C PHE A 133 18.02 -1.11 -21.80
N ALA A 134 18.79 -0.37 -21.01
CA ALA A 134 20.24 -0.52 -20.96
C ALA A 134 20.81 -0.48 -19.53
N ILE A 135 21.76 -1.37 -19.22
CA ILE A 135 22.54 -1.32 -17.98
C ILE A 135 23.88 -0.65 -18.29
N ILE A 136 24.15 0.51 -17.70
CA ILE A 136 25.31 1.34 -18.05
C ILE A 136 26.34 1.26 -16.93
N ARG A 137 27.60 0.99 -17.26
CA ARG A 137 28.68 1.02 -16.26
C ARG A 137 28.85 2.43 -15.72
N ALA A 138 28.63 2.63 -14.42
CA ALA A 138 28.91 3.92 -13.78
C ALA A 138 30.40 4.08 -13.46
N GLY A 139 31.05 2.99 -13.07
CA GLY A 139 32.45 2.99 -12.68
C GLY A 139 32.89 1.65 -12.13
N TYR A 140 34.02 1.66 -11.42
CA TYR A 140 34.62 0.47 -10.86
C TYR A 140 35.48 0.78 -9.63
N GLY A 141 35.74 -0.21 -8.79
CA GLY A 141 36.73 -0.06 -7.72
C GLY A 141 36.37 1.00 -6.67
N ASN A 142 37.39 1.47 -5.96
CA ASN A 142 37.27 2.48 -4.90
C ASN A 142 37.42 3.92 -5.44
N ALA A 143 36.32 4.46 -5.97
CA ALA A 143 36.29 5.82 -6.51
C ALA A 143 36.55 6.92 -5.46
N TYR A 144 36.39 6.62 -4.16
CA TYR A 144 36.78 7.54 -3.09
C TYR A 144 38.30 7.71 -2.99
N LYS A 145 39.04 6.61 -3.16
CA LYS A 145 40.50 6.59 -3.16
C LYS A 145 41.10 7.00 -4.50
N TYR A 146 40.40 6.70 -5.59
CA TYR A 146 40.85 6.95 -6.95
C TYR A 146 39.73 7.64 -7.75
N PRO A 147 39.65 8.99 -7.74
CA PRO A 147 38.52 9.73 -8.30
C PRO A 147 38.32 9.58 -9.82
N ASN A 148 39.28 8.97 -10.54
CA ASN A 148 39.22 8.72 -11.98
C ASN A 148 38.67 7.33 -12.34
N GLN A 149 37.86 6.71 -11.47
CA GLN A 149 37.28 5.38 -11.73
C GLN A 149 35.80 5.43 -12.19
N MET A 150 35.28 6.61 -12.52
CA MET A 150 34.05 6.73 -13.29
C MET A 150 34.29 6.24 -14.73
N ASP A 151 33.35 5.50 -15.30
CA ASP A 151 33.46 5.09 -16.70
C ASP A 151 33.47 6.32 -17.62
N THR A 152 34.41 6.35 -18.55
CA THR A 152 34.66 7.50 -19.44
C THR A 152 33.46 7.90 -20.30
N TRP A 153 32.56 6.96 -20.61
CA TRP A 153 31.36 7.21 -21.42
C TRP A 153 30.08 7.29 -20.59
N PHE A 154 30.13 7.04 -19.26
CA PHE A 154 28.95 6.98 -18.39
C PHE A 154 28.04 8.19 -18.57
N LYS A 155 28.59 9.40 -18.37
CA LYS A 155 27.82 10.65 -18.42
C LYS A 155 27.12 10.85 -19.76
N TYR A 156 27.84 10.63 -20.87
CA TYR A 156 27.24 10.71 -22.20
C TYR A 156 26.14 9.66 -22.37
N ASN A 157 26.43 8.41 -22.01
CA ASN A 157 25.51 7.30 -22.22
C ASN A 157 24.21 7.47 -21.41
N ILE A 158 24.30 7.81 -20.13
CA ILE A 158 23.11 7.97 -19.30
C ILE A 158 22.25 9.16 -19.75
N GLU A 159 22.87 10.30 -20.08
CA GLU A 159 22.15 11.50 -20.52
C GLU A 159 21.48 11.30 -21.89
N GLU A 160 22.17 10.69 -22.86
CA GLU A 160 21.61 10.45 -24.20
C GLU A 160 20.57 9.32 -24.21
N ALA A 161 20.75 8.27 -23.40
CA ALA A 161 19.74 7.23 -23.21
C ALA A 161 18.45 7.81 -22.61
N GLN A 162 18.57 8.62 -21.55
CA GLN A 162 17.41 9.26 -20.92
C GLN A 162 16.70 10.25 -21.85
N LYS A 163 17.43 11.00 -22.69
CA LYS A 163 16.83 11.93 -23.67
C LYS A 163 15.89 11.25 -24.66
N VAL A 164 16.17 9.99 -25.01
CA VAL A 164 15.30 9.20 -25.89
C VAL A 164 14.25 8.41 -25.11
N GLY A 165 14.17 8.57 -23.77
CA GLY A 165 13.26 7.86 -22.88
C GLY A 165 13.60 6.37 -22.75
N MET A 166 14.88 6.00 -22.84
CA MET A 166 15.34 4.63 -22.56
C MET A 166 15.34 4.41 -21.04
N ASN A 167 14.81 3.28 -20.58
CA ASN A 167 14.95 2.87 -19.19
C ASN A 167 16.39 2.43 -18.93
N VAL A 168 17.00 2.94 -17.84
CA VAL A 168 18.41 2.67 -17.54
C VAL A 168 18.61 2.04 -16.17
N GLY A 169 19.56 1.11 -16.10
CA GLY A 169 20.13 0.55 -14.88
C GLY A 169 21.62 0.83 -14.82
N ILE A 170 22.25 0.43 -13.71
CA ILE A 170 23.67 0.69 -13.46
C ILE A 170 24.36 -0.62 -13.12
N TYR A 171 25.62 -0.75 -13.52
CA TYR A 171 26.50 -1.73 -12.87
C TYR A 171 27.80 -1.09 -12.42
N TRP A 172 28.36 -1.67 -11.35
CA TRP A 172 29.60 -1.24 -10.72
C TRP A 172 30.57 -2.40 -10.59
N TYR A 173 31.64 -2.37 -11.39
CA TYR A 173 32.63 -3.46 -11.44
C TYR A 173 33.51 -3.44 -10.19
N SER A 174 33.46 -4.52 -9.41
CA SER A 174 34.07 -4.55 -8.10
C SER A 174 35.53 -5.02 -8.10
N TYR A 175 36.36 -4.27 -7.37
CA TYR A 175 37.69 -4.72 -6.95
C TYR A 175 37.76 -4.90 -5.42
N ALA A 176 36.63 -4.96 -4.72
CA ALA A 176 36.61 -5.10 -3.28
C ALA A 176 37.32 -6.39 -2.82
N ASP A 177 38.07 -6.29 -1.72
CA ASP A 177 38.71 -7.43 -1.07
C ASP A 177 37.94 -7.92 0.16
N ASN A 178 37.01 -7.10 0.67
CA ASN A 178 36.18 -7.36 1.84
C ASN A 178 34.93 -6.47 1.84
N ALA A 179 34.03 -6.68 2.80
CA ALA A 179 32.78 -5.96 2.92
C ALA A 179 32.95 -4.43 3.06
N GLU A 180 33.97 -3.97 3.79
CA GLU A 180 34.20 -2.52 3.97
C GLU A 180 34.67 -1.87 2.66
N ASP A 181 35.50 -2.55 1.87
CA ASP A 181 35.84 -2.07 0.53
C ASP A 181 34.57 -2.00 -0.34
N ALA A 182 33.74 -3.04 -0.34
CA ALA A 182 32.47 -3.06 -1.08
C ALA A 182 31.52 -1.92 -0.67
N ARG A 183 31.45 -1.59 0.62
CA ARG A 183 30.72 -0.42 1.13
C ARG A 183 31.26 0.90 0.57
N GLN A 184 32.58 1.04 0.47
CA GLN A 184 33.22 2.24 -0.10
C GLN A 184 32.98 2.35 -1.62
N GLU A 185 33.01 1.22 -2.32
CA GLU A 185 32.62 1.16 -3.74
C GLU A 185 31.17 1.60 -3.94
N ALA A 186 30.24 1.15 -3.08
CA ALA A 186 28.83 1.57 -3.12
C ALA A 186 28.65 3.09 -2.88
N GLU A 187 29.38 3.67 -1.91
CA GLU A 187 29.33 5.12 -1.69
C GLU A 187 29.90 5.89 -2.89
N GLY A 188 30.99 5.39 -3.50
CA GLY A 188 31.54 5.96 -4.74
C GLY A 188 30.54 5.91 -5.90
N CYS A 189 29.88 4.76 -6.07
CA CYS A 189 28.80 4.57 -7.04
C CYS A 189 27.67 5.58 -6.81
N TYR A 190 27.17 5.69 -5.58
CA TYR A 190 26.10 6.63 -5.21
C TYR A 190 26.46 8.08 -5.59
N GLN A 191 27.68 8.54 -5.30
CA GLN A 191 28.07 9.91 -5.64
C GLN A 191 28.01 10.21 -7.14
N ILE A 192 28.20 9.20 -7.98
CA ILE A 192 28.14 9.32 -9.45
C ILE A 192 26.68 9.27 -9.95
N ILE A 193 25.82 8.45 -9.34
CA ILE A 193 24.48 8.17 -9.88
C ILE A 193 23.35 8.99 -9.24
N LYS A 194 23.58 9.62 -8.07
CA LYS A 194 22.53 10.27 -7.24
C LYS A 194 21.67 11.31 -7.95
N ASP A 195 22.20 11.95 -8.99
CA ASP A 195 21.51 13.02 -9.72
C ASP A 195 20.76 12.51 -10.97
N TYR A 196 20.75 11.20 -11.20
CA TYR A 196 20.12 10.57 -12.37
C TYR A 196 18.90 9.74 -12.00
N SER A 197 17.95 9.66 -12.94
CA SER A 197 16.77 8.81 -12.82
C SER A 197 17.09 7.38 -13.29
N ILE A 198 16.93 6.40 -12.40
CA ILE A 198 17.32 5.00 -12.64
C ILE A 198 16.09 4.09 -12.49
N GLN A 199 15.74 3.36 -13.56
CA GLN A 199 14.52 2.51 -13.65
C GLN A 199 14.82 1.01 -13.57
N TYR A 200 16.10 0.64 -13.54
CA TYR A 200 16.58 -0.73 -13.36
C TYR A 200 17.54 -0.80 -12.17
N PRO A 201 17.85 -1.99 -11.63
CA PRO A 201 18.70 -2.11 -10.46
C PRO A 201 20.11 -1.55 -10.68
N VAL A 202 20.75 -1.16 -9.58
CA VAL A 202 22.19 -0.91 -9.50
C VAL A 202 22.86 -2.22 -9.11
N TYR A 203 23.53 -2.85 -10.06
CA TYR A 203 24.15 -4.15 -9.90
C TYR A 203 25.57 -4.04 -9.37
N PHE A 204 25.84 -4.78 -8.29
CA PHE A 204 27.19 -5.09 -7.83
C PHE A 204 27.77 -6.18 -8.71
N ASP A 205 28.73 -5.83 -9.54
CA ASP A 205 29.38 -6.73 -10.46
C ASP A 205 30.60 -7.37 -9.76
N ILE A 206 30.45 -8.65 -9.41
CA ILE A 206 31.40 -9.43 -8.63
C ILE A 206 31.89 -10.64 -9.42
N GLU A 207 32.95 -10.42 -10.20
CA GLU A 207 33.42 -11.44 -11.14
C GLU A 207 34.94 -11.66 -11.17
N GLU A 208 35.70 -10.93 -10.33
CA GLU A 208 37.15 -11.00 -10.34
C GLU A 208 37.67 -12.41 -10.02
N PRO A 209 38.78 -12.84 -10.65
CA PRO A 209 39.40 -14.14 -10.36
C PRO A 209 39.70 -14.38 -8.87
N LYS A 210 39.92 -13.31 -8.09
CA LYS A 210 40.13 -13.41 -6.63
C LYS A 210 38.86 -13.77 -5.86
N HIS A 211 37.69 -13.29 -6.27
CA HIS A 211 36.41 -13.59 -5.63
C HIS A 211 36.06 -15.07 -5.73
N LYS A 212 36.47 -15.74 -6.82
CA LYS A 212 36.33 -17.20 -7.00
C LYS A 212 37.07 -18.02 -5.94
N LYS A 213 38.14 -17.46 -5.36
CA LYS A 213 38.97 -18.10 -4.34
C LYS A 213 38.49 -17.82 -2.91
N MET A 214 37.65 -16.80 -2.73
CA MET A 214 37.07 -16.46 -1.44
C MET A 214 36.04 -17.50 -0.99
N SER A 215 35.78 -17.52 0.31
CA SER A 215 34.71 -18.31 0.92
C SER A 215 33.34 -17.75 0.58
N THR A 216 32.31 -18.59 0.72
CA THR A 216 30.92 -18.18 0.54
C THR A 216 30.53 -17.04 1.48
N ALA A 217 31.06 -17.04 2.71
CA ALA A 217 30.78 -15.99 3.69
C ALA A 217 31.38 -14.63 3.27
N GLU A 218 32.61 -14.61 2.78
CA GLU A 218 33.29 -13.37 2.34
C GLU A 218 32.57 -12.75 1.13
N VAL A 219 32.26 -13.55 0.11
CA VAL A 219 31.54 -13.09 -1.09
C VAL A 219 30.14 -12.60 -0.72
N SER A 220 29.42 -13.34 0.11
CA SER A 220 28.08 -12.94 0.58
C SER A 220 28.11 -11.64 1.37
N ALA A 221 29.12 -11.44 2.24
CA ALA A 221 29.26 -10.22 3.02
C ALA A 221 29.57 -9.00 2.15
N MET A 222 30.36 -9.16 1.07
CA MET A 222 30.60 -8.08 0.11
C MET A 222 29.34 -7.70 -0.66
N ILE A 223 28.58 -8.69 -1.15
CA ILE A 223 27.32 -8.45 -1.86
C ILE A 223 26.33 -7.72 -0.94
N ASP A 224 26.09 -8.25 0.26
CA ASP A 224 25.16 -7.67 1.23
C ASP A 224 25.60 -6.24 1.62
N SER A 225 26.90 -5.99 1.80
CA SER A 225 27.42 -4.67 2.14
C SER A 225 27.26 -3.65 1.02
N PHE A 226 27.59 -3.99 -0.23
CA PHE A 226 27.37 -3.07 -1.36
C PHE A 226 25.88 -2.81 -1.56
N CYS A 227 25.08 -3.87 -1.64
CA CYS A 227 23.67 -3.76 -2.02
C CYS A 227 22.83 -3.08 -0.94
N SER A 228 23.02 -3.41 0.35
CA SER A 228 22.34 -2.69 1.45
C SER A 228 22.73 -1.20 1.50
N THR A 229 23.99 -0.87 1.19
CA THR A 229 24.43 0.52 1.12
C THR A 229 23.70 1.27 0.02
N ILE A 230 23.60 0.71 -1.18
CA ILE A 230 22.84 1.31 -2.29
C ILE A 230 21.35 1.47 -1.95
N GLU A 231 20.74 0.47 -1.32
CA GLU A 231 19.33 0.52 -0.90
C GLU A 231 19.06 1.58 0.15
N SER A 232 19.97 1.77 1.10
CA SER A 232 19.89 2.85 2.08
C SER A 232 19.89 4.25 1.45
N LYS A 233 20.33 4.37 0.19
CA LYS A 233 20.33 5.61 -0.59
C LYS A 233 19.10 5.75 -1.51
N GLY A 234 18.15 4.82 -1.43
CA GLY A 234 16.89 4.87 -2.18
C GLY A 234 16.92 4.20 -3.56
N PHE A 235 18.01 3.51 -3.92
CA PHE A 235 18.13 2.78 -5.19
C PHE A 235 17.83 1.30 -5.01
N HIS A 236 17.25 0.65 -6.02
CA HIS A 236 17.07 -0.80 -6.00
C HIS A 236 18.40 -1.49 -6.32
N ALA A 237 18.85 -2.41 -5.48
CA ALA A 237 20.15 -3.07 -5.64
C ALA A 237 20.04 -4.50 -6.19
N GLY A 238 21.06 -4.90 -6.93
CA GLY A 238 21.20 -6.26 -7.42
C GLY A 238 22.64 -6.74 -7.40
N VAL A 239 22.82 -8.03 -7.68
CA VAL A 239 24.13 -8.65 -7.90
C VAL A 239 24.22 -9.19 -9.33
N TYR A 240 25.36 -8.96 -9.96
CA TYR A 240 25.74 -9.56 -11.22
C TYR A 240 26.95 -10.47 -11.04
N SER A 241 26.86 -11.69 -11.56
CA SER A 241 28.01 -12.60 -11.66
C SER A 241 27.69 -13.81 -12.56
N PHE A 242 28.70 -14.64 -12.83
CA PHE A 242 28.54 -15.91 -13.52
C PHE A 242 27.67 -16.88 -12.70
N SER A 243 26.88 -17.70 -13.40
CA SER A 243 26.05 -18.77 -12.82
C SER A 243 26.80 -19.65 -11.80
N SER A 244 28.08 -19.98 -12.05
CA SER A 244 28.88 -20.79 -11.14
C SER A 244 29.21 -20.10 -9.81
N LEU A 245 29.52 -18.81 -9.82
CA LEU A 245 29.85 -18.05 -8.62
C LEU A 245 28.59 -17.86 -7.76
N LEU A 246 27.48 -17.45 -8.37
CA LEU A 246 26.18 -17.31 -7.69
C LEU A 246 25.76 -18.63 -7.03
N THR A 247 25.93 -19.76 -7.72
CA THR A 247 25.52 -21.08 -7.19
C THR A 247 26.41 -21.59 -6.06
N THR A 248 27.72 -21.28 -6.07
CA THR A 248 28.68 -21.96 -5.19
C THR A 248 29.31 -21.07 -4.13
N LYS A 249 29.24 -19.74 -4.30
CA LYS A 249 29.95 -18.75 -3.48
C LYS A 249 29.03 -17.72 -2.84
N VAL A 250 27.73 -17.82 -2.96
CA VAL A 250 26.80 -16.90 -2.29
C VAL A 250 25.78 -17.70 -1.49
N TYR A 251 25.49 -17.26 -0.27
CA TYR A 251 24.39 -17.83 0.50
C TYR A 251 23.06 -17.47 -0.15
N GLN A 252 22.17 -18.46 -0.27
CA GLN A 252 20.85 -18.25 -0.85
C GLN A 252 20.08 -17.12 -0.17
N GLN A 253 20.15 -17.02 1.16
CA GLN A 253 19.51 -15.95 1.93
C GLN A 253 19.99 -14.53 1.57
N VAL A 254 21.17 -14.38 0.96
CA VAL A 254 21.65 -13.08 0.45
C VAL A 254 21.11 -12.84 -0.97
N LEU A 255 21.09 -13.88 -1.80
CA LEU A 255 20.50 -13.81 -3.15
C LEU A 255 18.99 -13.53 -3.11
N ASP A 256 18.27 -14.07 -2.13
CA ASP A 256 16.83 -13.86 -1.94
C ASP A 256 16.49 -12.41 -1.56
N LYS A 257 17.47 -11.65 -1.05
CA LYS A 257 17.28 -10.23 -0.75
C LYS A 257 17.35 -9.38 -2.00
N TYR A 258 18.22 -9.64 -2.97
CA TYR A 258 18.57 -8.66 -4.01
C TYR A 258 18.17 -9.12 -5.41
N ALA A 259 18.07 -8.19 -6.36
CA ALA A 259 17.90 -8.54 -7.76
C ALA A 259 19.10 -9.38 -8.25
N VAL A 260 18.85 -10.45 -9.00
CA VAL A 260 19.92 -11.31 -9.55
C VAL A 260 19.96 -11.16 -11.06
N TRP A 261 21.13 -10.77 -11.57
CA TRP A 261 21.49 -10.77 -12.97
C TRP A 261 22.57 -11.82 -13.21
N VAL A 262 22.23 -12.85 -13.98
CA VAL A 262 23.14 -14.00 -14.19
C VAL A 262 23.80 -13.93 -15.56
N ALA A 263 25.12 -14.11 -15.60
CA ALA A 263 25.85 -14.34 -16.86
C ALA A 263 25.97 -15.85 -17.15
N HIS A 264 25.47 -16.26 -18.33
CA HIS A 264 25.67 -17.62 -18.85
C HIS A 264 25.39 -17.67 -20.36
N TRP A 265 26.43 -17.72 -21.17
CA TRP A 265 26.30 -17.69 -22.63
C TRP A 265 26.20 -19.08 -23.26
N ASN A 266 25.74 -19.15 -24.51
CA ASN A 266 25.66 -20.38 -25.31
C ASN A 266 24.79 -21.51 -24.71
N VAL A 267 23.81 -21.15 -23.87
CA VAL A 267 22.85 -22.07 -23.27
C VAL A 267 21.41 -21.65 -23.59
N LYS A 268 20.47 -22.60 -23.52
CA LYS A 268 19.04 -22.30 -23.73
C LYS A 268 18.38 -21.68 -22.49
N VAL A 269 18.91 -22.00 -21.32
CA VAL A 269 18.50 -21.50 -20.00
C VAL A 269 19.77 -21.49 -19.14
N PRO A 270 19.99 -20.48 -18.27
CA PRO A 270 21.09 -20.47 -17.33
C PRO A 270 21.13 -21.74 -16.47
N GLY A 271 22.33 -22.28 -16.24
CA GLY A 271 22.55 -23.36 -15.26
C GLY A 271 22.41 -22.94 -13.79
N TYR A 272 21.96 -21.72 -13.51
CA TYR A 272 21.67 -21.21 -12.16
C TYR A 272 20.23 -21.58 -11.80
N THR A 273 20.06 -22.26 -10.67
CA THR A 273 18.75 -22.80 -10.25
C THR A 273 17.99 -21.89 -9.27
N GLY A 274 18.62 -20.81 -8.79
CA GLY A 274 17.96 -19.82 -7.96
C GLY A 274 17.10 -18.87 -8.81
N ASN A 275 16.32 -18.02 -8.14
CA ASN A 275 15.51 -17.01 -8.81
C ASN A 275 16.44 -15.93 -9.40
N TYR A 276 16.17 -15.51 -10.64
CA TYR A 276 16.86 -14.40 -11.30
C TYR A 276 15.87 -13.56 -12.08
N GLY A 277 16.14 -12.25 -12.13
CA GLY A 277 15.33 -11.30 -12.86
C GLY A 277 15.87 -10.99 -14.24
N MET A 278 17.18 -11.18 -14.45
CA MET A 278 17.86 -10.81 -15.69
C MET A 278 18.93 -11.84 -16.04
N TRP A 279 19.15 -12.05 -17.34
CA TRP A 279 20.13 -13.00 -17.88
C TRP A 279 20.91 -12.35 -19.02
N GLN A 280 22.22 -12.21 -18.84
CA GLN A 280 23.14 -11.89 -19.93
C GLN A 280 23.41 -13.17 -20.74
N HIS A 281 22.87 -13.21 -21.96
CA HIS A 281 22.82 -14.42 -22.77
C HIS A 281 23.78 -14.40 -23.97
N CYS A 282 24.34 -13.23 -24.32
CA CYS A 282 25.33 -13.07 -25.39
C CYS A 282 26.38 -12.01 -25.03
N GLU A 283 27.66 -12.27 -25.31
CA GLU A 283 28.79 -11.32 -25.13
C GLU A 283 29.28 -10.69 -26.46
N VAL A 284 28.67 -11.08 -27.60
CA VAL A 284 29.08 -10.67 -28.96
C VAL A 284 27.89 -10.25 -29.82
N GLY A 285 26.93 -9.56 -29.21
CA GLY A 285 25.74 -9.03 -29.87
C GLY A 285 26.02 -7.89 -30.84
N ARG A 286 25.06 -7.61 -31.72
CA ARG A 286 25.09 -6.49 -32.68
C ARG A 286 23.76 -5.75 -32.67
N VAL A 287 23.83 -4.47 -32.34
CA VAL A 287 22.67 -3.57 -32.22
C VAL A 287 22.94 -2.31 -33.05
N ASN A 288 21.94 -1.85 -33.81
CA ASN A 288 22.10 -0.65 -34.63
C ASN A 288 22.38 0.56 -33.73
N GLY A 289 23.33 1.41 -34.13
CA GLY A 289 23.79 2.54 -33.32
C GLY A 289 25.01 2.22 -32.44
N ILE A 290 25.47 0.96 -32.41
CA ILE A 290 26.71 0.52 -31.76
C ILE A 290 27.63 -0.12 -32.81
N ASN A 291 28.88 0.33 -32.89
CA ASN A 291 29.82 -0.12 -33.94
C ASN A 291 30.69 -1.31 -33.51
N THR A 292 30.67 -1.68 -32.23
CA THR A 292 31.43 -2.80 -31.65
C THR A 292 30.50 -3.96 -31.31
N ASP A 293 31.05 -5.01 -30.73
CA ASP A 293 30.24 -5.99 -30.00
C ASP A 293 29.61 -5.33 -28.76
N VAL A 294 28.44 -5.84 -28.37
CA VAL A 294 27.70 -5.44 -27.17
C VAL A 294 27.04 -6.65 -26.55
N ASP A 295 26.95 -6.64 -25.23
CA ASP A 295 26.32 -7.72 -24.47
C ASP A 295 24.80 -7.61 -24.59
N LEU A 296 24.11 -8.76 -24.67
CA LEU A 296 22.65 -8.83 -24.80
C LEU A 296 22.02 -9.50 -23.58
N ASP A 297 20.95 -8.89 -23.11
CA ASP A 297 20.25 -9.26 -21.89
C ASP A 297 18.77 -9.55 -22.14
N HIS A 298 18.29 -10.61 -21.49
CA HIS A 298 16.87 -10.81 -21.27
C HIS A 298 16.54 -10.37 -19.85
N CYS A 299 15.59 -9.44 -19.70
CA CYS A 299 14.96 -9.17 -18.41
C CYS A 299 13.58 -9.83 -18.37
N TYR A 300 13.27 -10.47 -17.26
CA TYR A 300 12.00 -11.17 -17.01
C TYR A 300 11.13 -10.44 -15.97
N ILE A 301 11.73 -9.47 -15.28
CA ILE A 301 11.10 -8.67 -14.26
C ILE A 301 10.89 -7.24 -14.78
N ASN A 302 9.72 -6.68 -14.54
CA ASN A 302 9.40 -5.31 -14.89
C ASN A 302 9.94 -4.33 -13.82
N TYR A 303 11.25 -4.10 -13.83
CA TYR A 303 11.87 -3.20 -12.86
C TYR A 303 11.35 -1.76 -12.88
N PRO A 304 11.01 -1.14 -14.04
CA PRO A 304 10.39 0.17 -14.03
C PRO A 304 9.09 0.20 -13.21
N TYR A 305 8.30 -0.87 -13.27
CA TYR A 305 7.10 -1.04 -12.46
C TYR A 305 7.42 -1.30 -10.98
N ILE A 306 8.37 -2.18 -10.66
CA ILE A 306 8.75 -2.47 -9.25
C ILE A 306 9.35 -1.24 -8.57
N ILE A 307 10.20 -0.49 -9.26
CA ILE A 307 10.98 0.61 -8.68
C ILE A 307 10.10 1.85 -8.50
N SER A 308 9.20 2.12 -9.45
CA SER A 308 8.34 3.30 -9.45
C SER A 308 6.92 2.98 -9.92
N PRO A 309 6.16 2.16 -9.15
CA PRO A 309 4.84 1.68 -9.57
C PRO A 309 3.85 2.84 -9.79
N ASP A 310 3.96 3.89 -8.97
CA ASP A 310 3.06 5.05 -9.01
C ASP A 310 3.24 5.93 -10.26
N THR A 311 4.39 5.82 -10.92
CA THR A 311 4.72 6.56 -12.15
C THR A 311 4.94 5.63 -13.34
N TYR A 312 4.69 4.33 -13.17
CA TYR A 312 4.88 3.35 -14.21
C TYR A 312 3.73 3.42 -15.21
N ASP A 313 4.09 3.70 -16.46
CA ASP A 313 3.19 3.72 -17.60
C ASP A 313 3.59 2.56 -18.53
N PRO A 314 2.76 1.51 -18.67
CA PRO A 314 3.11 0.32 -19.43
C PRO A 314 3.35 0.59 -20.93
N ASP A 315 2.83 1.70 -21.47
CA ASP A 315 2.82 2.03 -22.91
C ASP A 315 3.26 3.48 -23.25
N GLY A 316 3.62 4.29 -22.25
CA GLY A 316 3.90 5.72 -22.45
C GLY A 316 2.66 6.53 -22.85
N THR A 317 1.47 6.01 -22.54
CA THR A 317 0.20 6.73 -22.65
C THR A 317 -0.45 6.82 -21.28
N GLU A 318 -0.54 8.03 -20.73
CA GLU A 318 -1.25 8.32 -19.49
C GLU A 318 -2.63 7.63 -19.45
N THR A 319 -2.79 6.62 -18.60
CA THR A 319 -4.11 6.15 -18.18
C THR A 319 -4.16 5.94 -16.67
N ASN A 320 -4.72 6.94 -16.00
CA ASN A 320 -5.31 6.82 -14.66
C ASN A 320 -6.25 5.60 -14.61
N VAL A 321 -5.94 4.60 -13.78
CA VAL A 321 -6.89 3.52 -13.47
C VAL A 321 -7.41 3.55 -12.03
N SER A 322 -7.09 4.59 -11.25
CA SER A 322 -7.69 4.80 -9.92
C SER A 322 -8.59 6.04 -9.90
N SER A 323 -9.77 5.96 -10.54
CA SER A 323 -10.89 6.89 -10.25
C SER A 323 -12.19 6.56 -11.01
N VAL A 324 -12.54 5.29 -11.30
CA VAL A 324 -13.90 5.02 -11.79
C VAL A 324 -14.85 4.98 -10.59
N GLN A 325 -15.18 6.18 -10.10
CA GLN A 325 -16.34 6.38 -9.27
C GLN A 325 -17.58 6.15 -10.15
N TYR A 326 -18.34 5.10 -9.85
CA TYR A 326 -19.62 4.88 -10.52
C TYR A 326 -20.62 5.90 -9.97
N PRO A 327 -21.18 6.81 -10.80
CA PRO A 327 -22.07 7.84 -10.28
C PRO A 327 -23.32 7.20 -9.67
N ALA A 328 -23.43 7.25 -8.34
CA ALA A 328 -24.64 6.87 -7.62
C ALA A 328 -25.68 7.99 -7.72
N SER A 329 -26.90 7.65 -8.12
CA SER A 329 -28.04 8.54 -7.90
C SER A 329 -28.66 8.18 -6.56
N THR A 330 -28.43 9.01 -5.54
CA THR A 330 -29.00 8.82 -4.20
C THR A 330 -30.51 9.08 -4.14
N GLU A 331 -31.11 9.51 -5.26
CA GLU A 331 -32.56 9.65 -5.41
C GLU A 331 -33.27 8.31 -5.63
N LYS A 332 -32.55 7.27 -6.06
CA LYS A 332 -33.14 5.97 -6.42
C LYS A 332 -32.41 4.80 -5.75
N VAL A 333 -33.07 4.17 -4.79
CA VAL A 333 -32.66 2.89 -4.23
C VAL A 333 -32.71 1.82 -5.32
N VAL A 334 -31.60 1.09 -5.50
CA VAL A 334 -31.44 0.03 -6.50
C VAL A 334 -31.65 -1.35 -5.88
N ALA A 335 -31.24 -1.54 -4.62
CA ALA A 335 -31.41 -2.80 -3.89
C ALA A 335 -31.55 -2.56 -2.39
N LYS A 336 -32.19 -3.49 -1.69
CA LYS A 336 -32.35 -3.49 -0.22
C LYS A 336 -31.60 -4.65 0.39
N GLY A 337 -30.81 -4.38 1.41
CA GLY A 337 -29.96 -5.38 2.03
C GLY A 337 -29.95 -5.32 3.54
N ILE A 338 -29.11 -6.18 4.09
CA ILE A 338 -28.78 -6.25 5.51
C ILE A 338 -27.28 -6.41 5.66
N ASP A 339 -26.73 -6.01 6.79
CA ASP A 339 -25.43 -6.48 7.25
C ASP A 339 -25.54 -7.36 8.49
N VAL A 340 -24.72 -8.41 8.53
CA VAL A 340 -24.75 -9.44 9.57
C VAL A 340 -23.35 -9.84 9.99
N SER A 341 -23.25 -10.28 11.25
CA SER A 341 -22.03 -10.83 11.82
C SER A 341 -22.36 -11.95 12.81
N VAL A 342 -21.42 -12.28 13.69
CA VAL A 342 -21.62 -13.22 14.80
C VAL A 342 -22.89 -12.95 15.61
N TRP A 343 -23.31 -11.68 15.71
CA TRP A 343 -24.39 -11.24 16.59
C TRP A 343 -25.77 -11.77 16.18
N GLN A 344 -25.99 -12.05 14.90
CA GLN A 344 -27.25 -12.64 14.41
C GLN A 344 -27.28 -14.17 14.60
N ALA A 345 -26.16 -14.78 14.98
CA ALA A 345 -26.00 -16.21 15.16
C ALA A 345 -26.46 -17.01 13.91
N LYS A 346 -27.18 -18.11 14.11
CA LYS A 346 -27.66 -18.94 13.00
C LYS A 346 -28.82 -18.26 12.28
N ILE A 347 -28.65 -18.03 10.97
CA ILE A 347 -29.63 -17.41 10.08
C ILE A 347 -30.30 -18.45 9.17
N ASP A 348 -31.61 -18.33 8.96
CA ASP A 348 -32.38 -19.08 7.97
C ASP A 348 -32.50 -18.25 6.67
N TRP A 349 -31.51 -18.41 5.80
CA TRP A 349 -31.35 -17.59 4.59
C TRP A 349 -32.49 -17.76 3.56
N ASP A 350 -33.15 -18.92 3.52
CA ASP A 350 -34.33 -19.12 2.66
C ASP A 350 -35.51 -18.24 3.09
N LYS A 351 -35.67 -18.00 4.40
CA LYS A 351 -36.68 -17.05 4.91
C LYS A 351 -36.26 -15.60 4.72
N VAL A 352 -34.96 -15.31 4.82
CA VAL A 352 -34.41 -13.98 4.55
C VAL A 352 -34.67 -13.58 3.09
N ALA A 353 -34.37 -14.46 2.13
CA ALA A 353 -34.64 -14.22 0.71
C ALA A 353 -36.14 -13.97 0.45
N LYS A 354 -37.02 -14.75 1.07
CA LYS A 354 -38.49 -14.57 0.98
C LYS A 354 -39.00 -13.28 1.62
N SER A 355 -38.19 -12.64 2.46
CA SER A 355 -38.49 -11.35 3.07
C SER A 355 -38.10 -10.17 2.17
N GLY A 356 -37.59 -10.43 0.96
CA GLY A 356 -37.24 -9.40 -0.03
C GLY A 356 -35.91 -8.71 0.23
N VAL A 357 -34.95 -9.44 0.81
CA VAL A 357 -33.55 -9.01 0.95
C VAL A 357 -32.82 -9.37 -0.34
N ASP A 358 -32.29 -8.36 -1.03
CA ASP A 358 -31.60 -8.49 -2.31
C ASP A 358 -30.10 -8.79 -2.11
N PHE A 359 -29.49 -8.23 -1.08
CA PHE A 359 -28.07 -8.42 -0.76
C PHE A 359 -27.77 -8.52 0.73
N ALA A 360 -26.60 -9.07 1.07
CA ALA A 360 -26.07 -9.08 2.43
C ALA A 360 -24.59 -8.69 2.47
N ILE A 361 -24.21 -7.78 3.38
CA ILE A 361 -22.80 -7.48 3.70
C ILE A 361 -22.43 -8.25 4.96
N ILE A 362 -21.56 -9.25 4.84
CA ILE A 362 -21.28 -10.19 5.94
C ILE A 362 -19.92 -9.87 6.55
N ARG A 363 -19.83 -9.78 7.89
CA ARG A 363 -18.52 -9.58 8.54
C ARG A 363 -17.59 -10.75 8.21
N ALA A 364 -16.47 -10.46 7.57
CA ALA A 364 -15.44 -11.45 7.30
C ALA A 364 -14.57 -11.71 8.54
N GLY A 365 -14.25 -10.66 9.28
CA GLY A 365 -13.43 -10.74 10.49
C GLY A 365 -13.09 -9.36 11.01
N TYR A 366 -12.08 -9.32 11.89
CA TYR A 366 -11.62 -8.12 12.56
C TYR A 366 -10.13 -8.21 12.89
N GLY A 367 -9.47 -7.09 13.18
CA GLY A 367 -8.07 -7.09 13.60
C GLY A 367 -7.10 -7.56 12.52
N ASN A 368 -5.90 -7.98 12.91
CA ASN A 368 -4.76 -8.19 12.03
C ASN A 368 -4.36 -9.67 11.84
N LEU A 369 -5.14 -10.62 12.36
CA LEU A 369 -4.88 -12.05 12.22
C LEU A 369 -6.02 -12.74 11.46
N SER A 370 -5.70 -13.61 10.51
CA SER A 370 -6.72 -14.41 9.79
C SER A 370 -7.50 -15.35 10.71
N SER A 371 -6.96 -15.67 11.90
CA SER A 371 -7.68 -16.40 12.94
C SER A 371 -8.82 -15.60 13.59
N GLN A 372 -8.83 -14.27 13.43
CA GLN A 372 -9.92 -13.37 13.86
C GLN A 372 -11.05 -13.29 12.80
N LYS A 373 -11.22 -14.38 12.04
CA LYS A 373 -12.36 -14.59 11.15
C LYS A 373 -13.66 -14.67 11.96
N ASP A 374 -14.71 -14.03 11.46
CA ASP A 374 -16.04 -14.11 12.10
C ASP A 374 -16.51 -15.57 12.14
N LYS A 375 -16.96 -16.00 13.33
CA LYS A 375 -17.38 -17.37 13.61
C LYS A 375 -18.47 -17.89 12.67
N TYR A 376 -19.36 -17.03 12.19
CA TYR A 376 -20.44 -17.40 11.28
C TYR A 376 -20.16 -17.04 9.82
N PHE A 377 -18.98 -16.50 9.49
CA PHE A 377 -18.64 -16.04 8.14
C PHE A 377 -18.96 -17.08 7.05
N GLU A 378 -18.38 -18.28 7.15
CA GLU A 378 -18.55 -19.31 6.12
C GLU A 378 -20.01 -19.75 5.98
N ALA A 379 -20.70 -19.97 7.11
CA ALA A 379 -22.10 -20.37 7.13
C ALA A 379 -23.03 -19.28 6.56
N ASN A 380 -22.69 -18.01 6.78
CA ASN A 380 -23.44 -16.88 6.28
C ASN A 380 -23.22 -16.68 4.78
N ILE A 381 -21.98 -16.70 4.31
CA ILE A 381 -21.66 -16.56 2.88
C ILE A 381 -22.26 -17.71 2.07
N GLU A 382 -22.07 -18.97 2.49
CA GLU A 382 -22.62 -20.13 1.79
C GLU A 382 -24.15 -20.13 1.81
N GLY A 383 -24.75 -19.80 2.96
CA GLY A 383 -26.19 -19.78 3.15
C GLY A 383 -26.88 -18.71 2.32
N ALA A 384 -26.35 -17.48 2.31
CA ALA A 384 -26.86 -16.37 1.53
C ALA A 384 -26.75 -16.65 0.02
N ALA A 385 -25.56 -17.07 -0.44
CA ALA A 385 -25.33 -17.39 -1.85
C ALA A 385 -26.25 -18.52 -2.34
N LYS A 386 -26.47 -19.56 -1.53
CA LYS A 386 -27.40 -20.65 -1.86
C LYS A 386 -28.87 -20.20 -1.94
N ALA A 387 -29.25 -19.22 -1.12
CA ALA A 387 -30.59 -18.62 -1.16
C ALA A 387 -30.76 -17.61 -2.33
N GLY A 388 -29.71 -17.36 -3.12
CA GLY A 388 -29.72 -16.42 -4.24
C GLY A 388 -29.59 -14.96 -3.82
N ILE A 389 -29.06 -14.69 -2.62
CA ILE A 389 -28.77 -13.34 -2.13
C ILE A 389 -27.34 -12.98 -2.50
N ASP A 390 -27.15 -11.83 -3.14
CA ASP A 390 -25.83 -11.33 -3.51
C ASP A 390 -25.05 -10.90 -2.25
N CYS A 391 -23.76 -11.23 -2.17
CA CYS A 391 -22.95 -10.99 -0.98
C CYS A 391 -21.83 -9.98 -1.21
N GLY A 392 -21.58 -9.17 -0.18
CA GLY A 392 -20.35 -8.41 0.05
C GLY A 392 -19.84 -8.72 1.45
N VAL A 393 -18.75 -8.08 1.85
CA VAL A 393 -18.16 -8.31 3.17
C VAL A 393 -17.68 -7.03 3.81
N TYR A 394 -17.46 -7.06 5.12
CA TYR A 394 -16.72 -6.01 5.80
C TYR A 394 -15.67 -6.57 6.77
N TRP A 395 -14.64 -5.76 7.00
CA TRP A 395 -13.58 -6.02 7.97
C TRP A 395 -13.61 -4.94 9.04
N TYR A 396 -13.72 -5.34 10.31
CA TYR A 396 -13.82 -4.41 11.44
C TYR A 396 -12.43 -4.04 11.97
N SER A 397 -12.11 -2.75 11.97
CA SER A 397 -10.75 -2.29 12.23
C SER A 397 -10.43 -2.11 13.73
N TYR A 398 -9.24 -2.56 14.11
CA TYR A 398 -8.52 -2.21 15.34
C TYR A 398 -7.17 -1.52 15.06
N ALA A 399 -6.93 -1.12 13.81
CA ALA A 399 -5.66 -0.53 13.40
C ALA A 399 -5.36 0.76 14.17
N SER A 400 -4.12 0.88 14.67
CA SER A 400 -3.61 2.09 15.31
C SER A 400 -2.61 2.86 14.44
N SER A 401 -2.22 2.24 13.33
CA SER A 401 -1.26 2.75 12.36
C SER A 401 -1.58 2.25 10.94
N PRO A 402 -1.10 2.91 9.88
CA PRO A 402 -1.21 2.41 8.52
C PRO A 402 -0.64 1.00 8.34
N GLU A 403 0.43 0.65 9.07
CA GLU A 403 1.04 -0.68 9.06
C GLU A 403 0.09 -1.74 9.62
N ASP A 404 -0.59 -1.45 10.73
CA ASP A 404 -1.63 -2.34 11.26
C ASP A 404 -2.72 -2.56 10.21
N ALA A 405 -3.16 -1.50 9.53
CA ALA A 405 -4.21 -1.56 8.51
C ALA A 405 -3.83 -2.42 7.30
N VAL A 406 -2.53 -2.47 6.94
CA VAL A 406 -2.02 -3.42 5.93
C VAL A 406 -2.15 -4.86 6.45
N LEU A 407 -1.80 -5.14 7.70
CA LEU A 407 -1.97 -6.48 8.28
C LEU A 407 -3.44 -6.88 8.36
N GLU A 408 -4.34 -5.94 8.68
CA GLU A 408 -5.79 -6.17 8.64
C GLU A 408 -6.26 -6.51 7.22
N ALA A 409 -5.74 -5.83 6.19
CA ALA A 409 -6.06 -6.11 4.79
C ALA A 409 -5.55 -7.49 4.34
N GLU A 410 -4.35 -7.89 4.76
CA GLU A 410 -3.82 -9.25 4.49
C GLU A 410 -4.65 -10.32 5.20
N ALA A 411 -4.99 -10.11 6.47
CA ALA A 411 -5.87 -11.02 7.22
C ALA A 411 -7.25 -11.13 6.56
N CYS A 412 -7.81 -9.99 6.11
CA CYS A 412 -9.05 -9.94 5.36
C CYS A 412 -8.94 -10.77 4.07
N TYR A 413 -7.92 -10.53 3.26
CA TYR A 413 -7.67 -11.25 2.02
C TYR A 413 -7.60 -12.77 2.23
N GLU A 414 -6.85 -13.23 3.23
CA GLU A 414 -6.72 -14.65 3.54
C GLU A 414 -8.05 -15.32 3.88
N VAL A 415 -9.00 -14.58 4.45
CA VAL A 415 -10.34 -15.06 4.78
C VAL A 415 -11.27 -15.08 3.55
N ILE A 416 -11.15 -14.09 2.68
CA ILE A 416 -12.11 -13.86 1.58
C ILE A 416 -11.63 -14.43 0.24
N LYS A 417 -10.34 -14.74 0.08
CA LYS A 417 -9.80 -15.35 -1.15
C LYS A 417 -10.53 -16.64 -1.50
N ASP A 418 -10.56 -16.94 -2.79
CA ASP A 418 -11.24 -18.10 -3.40
C ASP A 418 -12.78 -18.04 -3.41
N LYS A 419 -13.38 -16.89 -3.10
CA LYS A 419 -14.84 -16.67 -3.18
C LYS A 419 -15.18 -15.49 -4.09
N LYS A 420 -16.43 -15.44 -4.58
CA LYS A 420 -16.94 -14.34 -5.40
C LYS A 420 -17.88 -13.46 -4.59
N TYR A 421 -17.72 -12.14 -4.69
CA TYR A 421 -18.56 -11.16 -3.98
C TYR A 421 -19.16 -10.16 -4.95
N ALA A 422 -20.49 -10.15 -5.06
CA ALA A 422 -21.21 -9.24 -5.94
C ALA A 422 -21.33 -7.81 -5.36
N TYR A 423 -20.90 -7.62 -4.11
CA TYR A 423 -20.83 -6.34 -3.41
C TYR A 423 -19.42 -6.07 -2.86
N PRO A 424 -19.07 -4.82 -2.51
CA PRO A 424 -17.73 -4.43 -2.08
C PRO A 424 -17.23 -5.12 -0.81
N VAL A 425 -15.92 -5.00 -0.59
CA VAL A 425 -15.28 -5.22 0.71
C VAL A 425 -15.20 -3.88 1.45
N TYR A 426 -15.96 -3.71 2.52
CA TYR A 426 -15.95 -2.48 3.31
C TYR A 426 -14.97 -2.54 4.47
N TYR A 427 -14.18 -1.48 4.63
CA TYR A 427 -13.36 -1.26 5.82
C TYR A 427 -14.15 -0.45 6.85
N SER A 428 -14.46 -1.07 7.99
CA SER A 428 -15.27 -0.48 9.06
C SER A 428 -14.39 0.24 10.08
N LEU A 429 -14.52 1.57 10.13
CA LEU A 429 -13.78 2.48 11.00
C LEU A 429 -14.67 2.99 12.13
N GLU A 430 -14.87 2.16 13.15
CA GLU A 430 -15.88 2.42 14.19
C GLU A 430 -15.42 2.10 15.62
N ASP A 431 -14.24 1.49 15.80
CA ASP A 431 -13.76 1.16 17.13
C ASP A 431 -13.30 2.41 17.90
N VAL A 432 -13.42 2.33 19.22
CA VAL A 432 -13.00 3.40 20.13
C VAL A 432 -11.49 3.64 20.11
N CYS A 433 -10.67 2.67 19.68
CA CYS A 433 -9.22 2.84 19.55
C CYS A 433 -8.85 3.93 18.53
N LEU A 434 -9.73 4.19 17.55
CA LEU A 434 -9.53 5.20 16.52
C LEU A 434 -9.68 6.63 17.06
N ASN A 435 -10.33 6.81 18.21
CA ASN A 435 -10.66 8.13 18.74
C ASN A 435 -9.43 8.98 19.08
N SER A 436 -8.32 8.36 19.49
CA SER A 436 -7.07 9.05 19.84
C SER A 436 -6.24 9.48 18.64
N LEU A 437 -6.56 8.99 17.45
CA LEU A 437 -5.79 9.25 16.23
C LEU A 437 -6.23 10.56 15.56
N SER A 438 -5.26 11.26 14.97
CA SER A 438 -5.51 12.44 14.16
C SER A 438 -6.23 12.09 12.85
N ASN A 439 -6.89 13.07 12.24
CA ASN A 439 -7.58 12.87 10.96
C ASN A 439 -6.62 12.40 9.85
N LYS A 440 -5.35 12.85 9.91
CA LYS A 440 -4.31 12.42 8.96
C LYS A 440 -4.01 10.93 9.14
N GLU A 441 -3.75 10.49 10.35
CA GLU A 441 -3.48 9.07 10.66
C GLU A 441 -4.67 8.18 10.29
N LEU A 442 -5.90 8.60 10.63
CA LEU A 442 -7.12 7.87 10.26
C LEU A 442 -7.28 7.75 8.74
N SER A 443 -6.93 8.80 8.00
CA SER A 443 -7.02 8.79 6.54
C SER A 443 -5.92 7.92 5.91
N GLU A 444 -4.73 7.91 6.48
CA GLU A 444 -3.63 7.04 6.07
C GLU A 444 -3.94 5.56 6.38
N ILE A 445 -4.58 5.27 7.53
CA ILE A 445 -5.10 3.94 7.89
C ILE A 445 -6.15 3.46 6.87
N ALA A 446 -7.15 4.31 6.58
CA ALA A 446 -8.20 3.99 5.62
C ALA A 446 -7.62 3.69 4.23
N LYS A 447 -6.69 4.55 3.78
CA LYS A 447 -6.01 4.40 2.50
C LYS A 447 -5.15 3.14 2.45
N ALA A 448 -4.44 2.82 3.52
CA ALA A 448 -3.56 1.64 3.59
C ALA A 448 -4.35 0.33 3.44
N PHE A 449 -5.44 0.16 4.18
CA PHE A 449 -6.29 -1.03 4.04
C PHE A 449 -6.89 -1.12 2.63
N CYS A 450 -7.55 -0.05 2.18
CA CYS A 450 -8.28 -0.04 0.91
C CYS A 450 -7.35 -0.31 -0.28
N SER A 451 -6.24 0.43 -0.37
CA SER A 451 -5.27 0.23 -1.46
C SER A 451 -4.61 -1.16 -1.43
N THR A 452 -4.45 -1.77 -0.24
CA THR A 452 -3.90 -3.14 -0.13
C THR A 452 -4.87 -4.18 -0.70
N LEU A 453 -6.17 -4.06 -0.44
CA LEU A 453 -7.16 -4.99 -1.00
C LEU A 453 -7.47 -4.72 -2.48
N GLU A 454 -7.43 -3.47 -2.93
CA GLU A 454 -7.54 -3.14 -4.37
C GLU A 454 -6.44 -3.80 -5.18
N LYS A 455 -5.19 -3.79 -4.67
CA LYS A 455 -4.05 -4.50 -5.29
C LYS A 455 -4.28 -6.01 -5.41
N LYS A 456 -5.19 -6.58 -4.62
CA LYS A 456 -5.56 -7.99 -4.65
C LYS A 456 -6.82 -8.26 -5.47
N GLY A 457 -7.27 -7.29 -6.27
CA GLY A 457 -8.42 -7.41 -7.16
C GLY A 457 -9.78 -7.24 -6.48
N TYR A 458 -9.82 -6.62 -5.29
CA TYR A 458 -11.07 -6.35 -4.59
C TYR A 458 -11.52 -4.91 -4.75
N TYR A 459 -12.81 -4.73 -5.05
CA TYR A 459 -13.49 -3.46 -4.98
C TYR A 459 -13.80 -3.13 -3.51
N VAL A 460 -13.24 -2.03 -3.02
CA VAL A 460 -13.29 -1.65 -1.61
C VAL A 460 -14.12 -0.40 -1.36
N GLY A 461 -14.56 -0.24 -0.11
CA GLY A 461 -15.21 0.98 0.35
C GLY A 461 -14.93 1.26 1.81
N ILE A 462 -15.27 2.46 2.27
CA ILE A 462 -15.13 2.87 3.67
C ILE A 462 -16.51 2.87 4.33
N LYS A 463 -16.60 2.32 5.53
CA LYS A 463 -17.81 2.31 6.36
C LYS A 463 -17.57 2.99 7.70
N SER A 464 -18.44 3.94 8.04
CA SER A 464 -18.54 4.48 9.40
C SER A 464 -19.85 5.27 9.57
N ASN A 465 -20.08 5.82 10.77
CA ASN A 465 -21.19 6.73 11.02
C ASN A 465 -20.95 8.10 10.35
N VAL A 466 -22.04 8.80 10.04
CA VAL A 466 -22.00 10.08 9.33
C VAL A 466 -21.10 11.13 9.98
N ASN A 467 -21.06 11.19 11.32
CA ASN A 467 -20.24 12.17 12.03
C ASN A 467 -18.74 11.86 11.86
N PHE A 468 -18.34 10.60 12.00
CA PHE A 468 -16.96 10.18 11.79
C PHE A 468 -16.52 10.44 10.35
N LEU A 469 -17.31 10.02 9.36
CA LEU A 469 -17.03 10.27 7.94
C LEU A 469 -16.90 11.78 7.63
N SER A 470 -17.74 12.62 8.25
CA SER A 470 -17.76 14.06 7.95
C SER A 470 -16.67 14.87 8.67
N THR A 471 -16.13 14.36 9.78
CA THR A 471 -15.27 15.17 10.68
C THR A 471 -13.89 14.57 10.93
N ARG A 472 -13.68 13.27 10.67
CA ARG A 472 -12.46 12.54 11.04
C ARG A 472 -11.63 12.03 9.86
N LEU A 473 -12.16 12.08 8.64
CA LEU A 473 -11.48 11.60 7.43
C LEU A 473 -11.30 12.72 6.41
N ASP A 474 -10.21 12.64 5.64
CA ASP A 474 -9.94 13.54 4.53
C ASP A 474 -10.91 13.29 3.37
N GLU A 475 -11.47 14.37 2.81
CA GLU A 475 -12.46 14.29 1.74
C GLU A 475 -11.94 13.65 0.45
N SER A 476 -10.62 13.64 0.23
CA SER A 476 -9.98 12.99 -0.91
C SER A 476 -10.22 11.48 -0.94
N LEU A 477 -10.45 10.84 0.21
CA LEU A 477 -10.79 9.42 0.28
C LEU A 477 -12.11 9.13 -0.42
N PHE A 478 -13.10 10.03 -0.30
CA PHE A 478 -14.43 9.86 -0.89
C PHE A 478 -14.47 10.14 -2.40
N LYS A 479 -13.34 10.54 -2.98
CA LYS A 479 -13.14 10.56 -4.44
C LYS A 479 -12.56 9.24 -4.96
N SER A 480 -11.96 8.46 -4.07
CA SER A 480 -11.21 7.24 -4.41
C SER A 480 -12.02 5.99 -4.07
N TYR A 481 -12.72 5.98 -2.93
CA TYR A 481 -13.43 4.83 -2.39
C TYR A 481 -14.92 5.11 -2.23
N ASP A 482 -15.73 4.08 -2.48
CA ASP A 482 -17.17 4.13 -2.21
C ASP A 482 -17.44 4.21 -0.70
N VAL A 483 -18.53 4.89 -0.35
CA VAL A 483 -18.88 5.11 1.06
C VAL A 483 -20.16 4.37 1.42
N TRP A 484 -20.08 3.59 2.51
CA TRP A 484 -21.22 3.05 3.23
C TRP A 484 -21.45 3.86 4.50
N VAL A 485 -22.43 4.75 4.46
CA VAL A 485 -22.73 5.67 5.57
C VAL A 485 -23.76 5.06 6.51
N ALA A 486 -23.50 5.07 7.81
CA ALA A 486 -24.51 4.81 8.83
C ALA A 486 -25.13 6.11 9.33
N HIS A 487 -26.46 6.21 9.25
CA HIS A 487 -27.23 7.33 9.80
C HIS A 487 -28.69 6.91 10.01
N TYR A 488 -29.14 6.84 11.26
CA TYR A 488 -30.44 6.26 11.61
C TYR A 488 -31.50 7.33 11.90
N GLY A 489 -32.78 6.97 11.70
CA GLY A 489 -33.92 7.83 12.06
C GLY A 489 -34.12 9.04 11.14
N VAL A 490 -33.41 9.10 10.02
CA VAL A 490 -33.48 10.17 9.02
C VAL A 490 -34.05 9.65 7.69
N THR A 491 -34.60 10.54 6.87
CA THR A 491 -35.08 10.21 5.52
C THR A 491 -33.97 10.25 4.48
N THR A 492 -32.85 10.91 4.79
CA THR A 492 -31.65 11.00 3.96
C THR A 492 -30.44 11.27 4.87
N PRO A 493 -29.29 10.61 4.66
CA PRO A 493 -28.06 10.93 5.38
C PRO A 493 -27.67 12.41 5.24
N SER A 494 -27.20 13.03 6.31
CA SER A 494 -26.56 14.36 6.30
C SER A 494 -25.14 14.36 5.72
N PHE A 495 -24.65 13.24 5.20
CA PHE A 495 -23.34 13.16 4.56
C PHE A 495 -23.39 13.91 3.21
N THR A 496 -22.59 14.98 3.10
CA THR A 496 -22.64 15.90 1.96
C THR A 496 -21.75 15.49 0.79
N LYS A 497 -20.96 14.42 0.96
CA LYS A 497 -20.10 13.83 -0.08
C LYS A 497 -20.80 12.63 -0.71
N ASN A 498 -20.17 12.05 -1.72
CA ASN A 498 -20.72 10.90 -2.42
C ASN A 498 -20.76 9.68 -1.50
N TYR A 499 -21.88 8.97 -1.49
CA TYR A 499 -22.04 7.66 -0.87
C TYR A 499 -22.91 6.77 -1.75
N ASN A 500 -22.68 5.47 -1.63
CA ASN A 500 -23.18 4.47 -2.57
C ASN A 500 -24.04 3.44 -1.83
N MET A 501 -23.90 3.39 -0.50
CA MET A 501 -24.69 2.56 0.39
C MET A 501 -25.05 3.32 1.66
N TRP A 502 -26.24 3.09 2.20
CA TRP A 502 -26.73 3.71 3.42
C TRP A 502 -27.31 2.66 4.38
N GLN A 503 -26.70 2.53 5.55
CA GLN A 503 -27.26 1.81 6.70
C GLN A 503 -28.30 2.72 7.36
N TYR A 504 -29.58 2.47 7.08
CA TYR A 504 -30.69 3.37 7.45
C TYR A 504 -31.38 2.98 8.76
N SER A 505 -31.16 1.75 9.23
CA SER A 505 -31.71 1.27 10.50
C SER A 505 -30.82 0.21 11.13
N GLY A 506 -30.58 0.32 12.44
CA GLY A 506 -29.95 -0.75 13.24
C GLY A 506 -30.95 -1.65 13.99
N THR A 507 -32.26 -1.52 13.74
CA THR A 507 -33.31 -2.19 14.53
C THR A 507 -34.31 -2.97 13.67
N GLY A 508 -33.91 -3.35 12.46
CA GLY A 508 -34.72 -4.12 11.53
C GLY A 508 -35.10 -5.49 12.08
N LYS A 509 -36.23 -6.04 11.64
CA LYS A 509 -36.71 -7.39 11.95
C LYS A 509 -37.02 -8.13 10.66
N ILE A 510 -36.17 -9.09 10.31
CA ILE A 510 -36.30 -9.90 9.09
C ILE A 510 -36.59 -11.35 9.47
N ASN A 511 -37.57 -11.96 8.80
CA ASN A 511 -37.91 -13.35 9.07
C ASN A 511 -36.72 -14.26 8.69
N GLY A 512 -36.34 -15.15 9.61
CA GLY A 512 -35.16 -15.99 9.48
C GLY A 512 -33.95 -15.51 10.28
N ILE A 513 -34.00 -14.31 10.86
CA ILE A 513 -33.00 -13.79 11.80
C ILE A 513 -33.65 -13.64 13.18
N ASN A 514 -32.99 -14.18 14.21
CA ASN A 514 -33.44 -14.00 15.58
C ASN A 514 -32.90 -12.67 16.12
N GLY A 515 -33.80 -11.78 16.53
CA GLY A 515 -33.43 -10.48 17.08
C GLY A 515 -33.48 -9.36 16.05
N ILE A 516 -32.59 -8.38 16.19
CA ILE A 516 -32.49 -7.22 15.31
C ILE A 516 -31.35 -7.39 14.31
N VAL A 517 -31.51 -6.75 13.14
CA VAL A 517 -30.50 -6.68 12.10
C VAL A 517 -30.46 -5.28 11.51
N CYS A 518 -29.28 -4.86 11.09
CA CYS A 518 -29.12 -3.62 10.36
C CYS A 518 -29.73 -3.75 8.96
N CYS A 519 -30.22 -2.65 8.41
CA CYS A 519 -30.84 -2.63 7.08
C CYS A 519 -30.24 -1.53 6.23
N ASP A 520 -30.04 -1.86 4.96
CA ASP A 520 -29.24 -1.08 4.03
C ASP A 520 -29.97 -0.81 2.72
N TYR A 521 -29.67 0.35 2.14
CA TYR A 521 -29.97 0.64 0.75
C TYR A 521 -28.67 0.76 -0.05
N ALA A 522 -28.63 0.10 -1.20
CA ALA A 522 -27.62 0.33 -2.21
C ALA A 522 -28.18 1.24 -3.31
N TYR A 523 -27.39 2.22 -3.72
CA TYR A 523 -27.70 3.17 -4.79
C TYR A 523 -26.99 2.86 -6.11
N ILE A 524 -26.14 1.83 -6.09
CA ILE A 524 -25.41 1.31 -7.23
C ILE A 524 -25.76 -0.15 -7.45
N ASN A 525 -25.81 -0.56 -8.72
CA ASN A 525 -25.87 -1.97 -9.09
C ASN A 525 -24.47 -2.58 -8.99
N PHE A 526 -24.02 -2.88 -7.77
CA PHE A 526 -22.73 -3.50 -7.52
C PHE A 526 -22.54 -4.84 -8.26
N PRO A 527 -23.54 -5.74 -8.36
CA PRO A 527 -23.37 -6.98 -9.12
C PRO A 527 -22.98 -6.76 -10.58
N LYS A 528 -23.50 -5.69 -11.21
CA LYS A 528 -23.09 -5.29 -12.55
C LYS A 528 -21.66 -4.76 -12.57
N VAL A 529 -21.31 -3.88 -11.62
CA VAL A 529 -19.96 -3.31 -11.48
C VAL A 529 -18.90 -4.40 -11.33
N MET A 530 -19.08 -5.35 -10.40
CA MET A 530 -18.09 -6.41 -10.16
C MET A 530 -17.87 -7.29 -11.39
N LYS A 531 -18.95 -7.60 -12.12
CA LYS A 531 -18.88 -8.41 -13.34
C LYS A 531 -18.22 -7.68 -14.50
N GLU A 532 -18.51 -6.40 -14.70
CA GLU A 532 -17.93 -5.61 -15.81
C GLU A 532 -16.46 -5.26 -15.54
N ALA A 533 -16.08 -5.08 -14.28
CA ALA A 533 -14.72 -4.72 -13.88
C ALA A 533 -13.81 -5.94 -13.60
N HIS A 534 -14.35 -7.17 -13.61
CA HIS A 534 -13.62 -8.39 -13.25
C HIS A 534 -12.98 -8.33 -11.84
N LEU A 535 -13.72 -7.79 -10.87
CA LEU A 535 -13.27 -7.61 -9.47
C LEU A 535 -13.98 -8.57 -8.53
N ASN A 536 -13.48 -8.70 -7.29
CA ASN A 536 -14.09 -9.52 -6.23
C ASN A 536 -14.27 -10.99 -6.65
N GLY A 537 -13.31 -11.53 -7.40
CA GLY A 537 -13.31 -12.92 -7.88
C GLY A 537 -14.17 -13.19 -9.13
N PHE A 538 -14.73 -12.17 -9.79
CA PHE A 538 -15.61 -12.33 -10.95
C PHE A 538 -14.93 -12.70 -12.26
#